data_AF-A0A0F4G4I4-F1
#
_entry.id   AF-A0A0F4G4I4-F1
#
_cell.length_a   1.000
_cell.length_b   1.000
_cell.length_c   1.000
_cell.angle_alpha   90.00
_cell.angle_beta   90.00
_cell.angle_gamma   90.00
#
_symmetry.space_group_name_H-M   'P 1'
#
loop_
_entity.id
_entity.type
_entity.pdbx_description
1 polymer ?
#
loop_
_entity_poly.entity_id
_entity_poly.type
_entity_poly.pdbx_seq_one_letter_code
_entity_poly.pdbx_strand_id
1 'polypeptide(L)'
;MDSISSTELVKTTAMATIDSSELRGLLEDLPQELYDLVYELTFTAPQTSEQDLTTKIGSAEYVHHLKLLRVNSTSRTQYGKSYFATRTFLVGRNCITWLASLSVKHREQLSSYEVLAQGLCPHSYLTRISGSGLHDILTRSFKGRAAASVGHGVASVLRMRFLCDPAKPRCIPQD
;
A
#
# COMPACT_ATOMS: atom_id res chain seq x y z
N MET A 1 14.66 -24.94 63.71
CA MET A 1 14.86 -23.58 63.19
C MET A 1 15.65 -23.74 61.91
N ASP A 2 14.98 -23.69 60.77
CA ASP A 2 15.61 -23.55 59.46
C ASP A 2 14.72 -22.67 58.60
N SER A 3 15.31 -21.59 58.11
CA SER A 3 14.73 -20.55 57.25
C SER A 3 15.17 -20.79 55.81
N ILE A 4 14.23 -20.80 54.84
CA ILE A 4 14.43 -20.42 53.43
C ILE A 4 13.07 -19.89 52.94
N SER A 5 12.80 -18.58 53.00
CA SER A 5 13.18 -17.47 52.10
C SER A 5 12.51 -17.51 50.72
N SER A 6 11.46 -16.69 50.60
CA SER A 6 10.75 -16.34 49.36
C SER A 6 11.61 -15.48 48.44
N THR A 7 11.97 -15.97 47.26
CA THR A 7 12.51 -15.29 46.05
C THR A 7 12.83 -16.43 45.07
N GLU A 8 12.29 -16.60 43.86
CA GLU A 8 12.08 -15.68 42.75
C GLU A 8 11.01 -16.28 41.81
N LEU A 9 9.81 -15.70 41.79
CA LEU A 9 8.79 -15.97 40.76
C LEU A 9 8.61 -14.73 39.90
N VAL A 10 9.67 -14.35 39.19
CA VAL A 10 9.59 -13.44 38.04
C VAL A 10 10.59 -13.96 37.02
N LYS A 11 10.23 -15.03 36.32
CA LYS A 11 10.93 -15.42 35.09
C LYS A 11 10.51 -14.43 34.02
N THR A 12 11.16 -13.27 34.03
CA THR A 12 11.09 -12.27 32.96
C THR A 12 11.38 -13.00 31.66
N THR A 13 10.35 -13.12 30.83
CA THR A 13 10.42 -13.72 29.50
C THR A 13 11.40 -12.91 28.66
N ALA A 14 12.67 -13.30 28.70
CA ALA A 14 13.61 -12.95 27.64
C ALA A 14 12.99 -13.52 26.36
N MET A 15 12.71 -12.67 25.37
CA MET A 15 12.37 -13.09 24.01
C MET A 15 13.55 -13.93 23.51
N ALA A 16 13.49 -15.24 23.74
CA ALA A 16 14.40 -16.18 23.14
C ALA A 16 14.30 -15.95 21.63
N THR A 17 15.44 -15.65 21.01
CA THR A 17 15.56 -15.58 19.56
C THR A 17 15.40 -17.00 19.03
N ILE A 18 14.15 -17.42 18.82
CA ILE A 18 13.80 -18.71 18.22
C ILE A 18 14.46 -18.73 16.84
N ASP A 19 15.21 -19.80 16.56
CA ASP A 19 15.84 -19.96 15.25
C ASP A 19 14.76 -20.15 14.16
N SER A 20 15.05 -19.69 12.95
CA SER A 20 14.10 -19.81 11.82
C SER A 20 13.70 -21.24 11.51
N SER A 21 14.58 -22.22 11.76
CA SER A 21 14.29 -23.64 11.57
C SER A 21 13.37 -24.19 12.67
N GLU A 22 13.60 -23.78 13.92
CA GLU A 22 12.78 -24.15 15.08
C GLU A 22 11.38 -23.55 14.99
N LEU A 23 11.26 -22.28 14.57
CA LEU A 23 9.98 -21.64 14.29
C LEU A 23 9.19 -22.39 13.21
N ARG A 24 9.88 -22.86 12.16
CA ARG A 24 9.22 -23.61 11.09
C ARG A 24 8.69 -24.95 11.57
N GLY A 25 9.45 -25.68 12.38
CA GLY A 25 8.98 -26.92 13.01
C GLY A 25 7.72 -26.69 13.86
N LEU A 26 7.74 -25.64 14.70
CA LEU A 26 6.58 -25.28 15.53
C LEU A 26 5.34 -24.90 14.70
N LEU A 27 5.52 -24.26 13.55
CA LEU A 27 4.42 -23.92 12.65
C LEU A 27 3.87 -25.17 11.93
N GLU A 28 4.72 -26.13 11.55
CA GLU A 28 4.32 -27.36 10.87
C GLU A 28 3.58 -28.33 11.81
N ASP A 29 3.79 -28.24 13.13
CA ASP A 29 3.10 -29.04 14.16
C ASP A 29 1.71 -28.49 14.56
N LEU A 30 1.34 -27.30 14.09
CA LEU A 30 0.04 -26.71 14.42
C LEU A 30 -1.11 -27.45 13.70
N PRO A 31 -2.27 -27.62 14.36
CA PRO A 31 -3.52 -27.91 13.67
C PRO A 31 -3.75 -26.89 12.55
N GLN A 32 -4.25 -27.36 11.39
CA GLN A 32 -4.40 -26.55 10.18
C GLN A 32 -5.15 -25.22 10.44
N GLU A 33 -6.20 -25.25 11.27
CA GLU A 33 -6.98 -24.05 11.63
C GLU A 33 -6.13 -22.96 12.30
N LEU A 34 -5.21 -23.35 13.20
CA LEU A 34 -4.33 -22.41 13.89
C LEU A 34 -3.22 -21.94 12.96
N TYR A 35 -2.71 -22.82 12.09
CA TYR A 35 -1.77 -22.42 11.05
C TYR A 35 -2.38 -21.35 10.14
N ASP A 36 -3.60 -21.59 9.64
CA ASP A 36 -4.31 -20.67 8.76
C ASP A 36 -4.57 -19.32 9.46
N LEU A 37 -4.96 -19.34 10.74
CA LEU A 37 -5.19 -18.12 11.52
C LEU A 37 -3.91 -17.30 11.72
N VAL A 38 -2.80 -17.95 12.10
CA VAL A 38 -1.50 -17.27 12.24
C VAL A 38 -1.06 -16.71 10.89
N TYR A 39 -1.24 -17.47 9.81
CA TYR A 39 -0.89 -17.05 8.46
C TYR A 39 -1.75 -15.86 8.00
N GLU A 40 -3.05 -15.89 8.26
CA GLU A 40 -3.97 -14.79 7.97
C GLU A 40 -3.56 -13.52 8.73
N LEU A 41 -3.30 -13.63 10.04
CA LEU A 41 -2.93 -12.47 10.87
C LEU A 41 -1.56 -11.89 10.50
N THR A 42 -0.61 -12.71 10.04
CA THR A 42 0.75 -12.28 9.70
C THR A 42 0.88 -11.76 8.26
N PHE A 43 0.13 -12.34 7.32
CA PHE A 43 0.21 -12.01 5.90
C PHE A 43 -1.00 -11.23 5.36
N THR A 44 -1.80 -10.63 6.24
CA THR A 44 -2.81 -9.64 5.88
C THR A 44 -2.32 -8.24 6.23
N ALA A 45 -2.40 -7.32 5.27
CA ALA A 45 -2.05 -5.93 5.51
C ALA A 45 -3.02 -5.29 6.52
N PRO A 46 -2.55 -4.37 7.37
CA PRO A 46 -3.43 -3.59 8.23
C PRO A 46 -4.52 -2.91 7.40
N GLN A 47 -5.76 -2.93 7.88
CA GLN A 47 -6.87 -2.24 7.22
C GLN A 47 -6.73 -0.74 7.44
N THR A 48 -6.11 -0.09 6.46
CA THR A 48 -6.14 1.37 6.34
C THR A 48 -6.70 1.68 4.96
N SER A 49 -7.44 2.78 4.85
CA SER A 49 -8.09 3.20 3.61
C SER A 49 -7.14 3.94 2.67
N GLU A 50 -6.09 4.56 3.19
CA GLU A 50 -5.22 5.47 2.45
C GLU A 50 -3.74 5.20 2.73
N GLN A 51 -2.92 5.32 1.68
CA GLN A 51 -1.46 5.31 1.77
C GLN A 51 -0.90 6.53 1.04
N ASP A 52 -0.31 7.46 1.78
CA ASP A 52 0.27 8.68 1.20
C ASP A 52 1.74 8.49 0.81
N LEU A 53 2.02 8.53 -0.48
CA LEU A 53 3.38 8.42 -1.04
C LEU A 53 4.03 9.79 -1.30
N THR A 54 3.36 10.88 -0.93
CA THR A 54 3.84 12.26 -1.11
C THR A 54 4.65 12.72 0.11
N THR A 55 4.35 12.19 1.28
CA THR A 55 5.08 12.45 2.51
C THR A 55 6.23 11.46 2.72
N LYS A 56 7.25 11.89 3.46
CA LYS A 56 8.38 11.03 3.85
C LYS A 56 7.92 9.87 4.73
N ILE A 57 6.97 10.11 5.62
CA ILE A 57 6.44 9.11 6.56
C ILE A 57 5.71 8.01 5.78
N GLY A 58 4.71 8.37 4.97
CA GLY A 58 3.96 7.35 4.22
C GLY A 58 4.80 6.67 3.12
N SER A 59 5.82 7.34 2.57
CA SER A 59 6.83 6.67 1.72
C SER A 59 7.64 5.62 2.49
N ALA A 60 8.02 5.90 3.74
CA ALA A 60 8.76 4.96 4.56
C ALA A 60 7.89 3.75 4.97
N GLU A 61 6.61 3.99 5.29
CA GLU A 61 5.62 2.93 5.55
C GLU A 61 5.43 2.03 4.33
N TYR A 62 5.26 2.61 3.14
CA TYR A 62 5.18 1.86 1.89
C TYR A 62 6.41 0.97 1.68
N VAL A 63 7.62 1.50 1.89
CA VAL A 63 8.86 0.70 1.80
C VAL A 63 8.89 -0.43 2.83
N HIS A 64 8.36 -0.21 4.03
CA HIS A 64 8.21 -1.26 5.03
C HIS A 64 7.28 -2.38 4.53
N HIS A 65 6.13 -2.05 3.98
CA HIS A 65 5.21 -3.01 3.36
C HIS A 65 5.85 -3.78 2.19
N LEU A 66 6.69 -3.12 1.38
CA LEU A 66 7.43 -3.79 0.30
C LEU A 66 8.44 -4.84 0.81
N LYS A 67 8.97 -4.69 2.04
CA LYS A 67 9.86 -5.71 2.63
C LYS A 67 9.08 -6.98 2.96
N LEU A 68 7.85 -6.86 3.44
CA LEU A 68 6.97 -7.99 3.77
C LEU A 68 6.59 -8.82 2.52
N LEU A 69 6.54 -8.17 1.35
CA LEU A 69 6.33 -8.85 0.07
C LEU A 69 7.50 -9.75 -0.37
N ARG A 70 8.65 -9.76 0.31
CA ARG A 70 9.85 -10.49 -0.16
C ARG A 70 10.01 -11.92 0.38
N VAL A 71 9.16 -12.38 1.30
CA VAL A 71 9.39 -13.63 2.06
C VAL A 71 9.25 -14.90 1.21
N ASN A 72 8.08 -15.20 0.65
CA ASN A 72 7.85 -16.32 -0.26
C ASN A 72 6.72 -15.99 -1.27
N SER A 73 6.51 -16.80 -2.30
CA SER A 73 5.55 -16.51 -3.39
C SER A 73 4.09 -16.49 -2.93
N THR A 74 3.69 -17.43 -2.06
CA THR A 74 2.33 -17.56 -1.54
C THR A 74 1.97 -16.39 -0.63
N SER A 75 2.80 -16.14 0.39
CA SER A 75 2.69 -15.02 1.32
C SER A 75 2.68 -13.68 0.59
N ARG A 76 3.54 -13.51 -0.44
CA ARG A 76 3.56 -12.32 -1.28
C ARG A 76 2.25 -12.10 -2.02
N THR A 77 1.65 -13.17 -2.54
CA THR A 77 0.39 -13.08 -3.28
C THR A 77 -0.76 -12.67 -2.36
N GLN A 78 -0.83 -13.30 -1.18
CA GLN A 78 -1.85 -12.98 -0.17
C GLN A 78 -1.68 -11.57 0.40
N TYR A 79 -0.47 -11.23 0.83
CA TYR A 79 -0.17 -9.90 1.35
C TYR A 79 -0.40 -8.81 0.30
N GLY A 80 0.12 -9.01 -0.93
CA GLY A 80 -0.09 -8.06 -2.03
C GLY A 80 -1.56 -7.83 -2.33
N LYS A 81 -2.37 -8.91 -2.35
CA LYS A 81 -3.81 -8.80 -2.55
C LYS A 81 -4.46 -7.95 -1.46
N SER A 82 -4.18 -8.25 -0.19
CA SER A 82 -4.73 -7.46 0.93
C SER A 82 -4.24 -6.02 0.94
N TYR A 83 -2.98 -5.76 0.55
CA TYR A 83 -2.38 -4.42 0.59
C TYR A 83 -2.85 -3.52 -0.56
N PHE A 84 -2.79 -4.00 -1.81
CA PHE A 84 -3.09 -3.18 -2.99
C PHE A 84 -4.59 -3.08 -3.30
N ALA A 85 -5.40 -4.08 -2.92
CA ALA A 85 -6.82 -4.08 -3.25
C ALA A 85 -7.66 -3.20 -2.32
N THR A 86 -7.24 -3.01 -1.07
CA THR A 86 -8.05 -2.32 -0.05
C THR A 86 -7.65 -0.86 0.17
N ARG A 87 -6.55 -0.40 -0.43
CA ARG A 87 -5.96 0.92 -0.17
C ARG A 87 -6.06 1.83 -1.37
N THR A 88 -6.30 3.10 -1.09
CA THR A 88 -6.14 4.18 -2.05
C THR A 88 -4.76 4.81 -1.86
N PHE A 89 -3.95 4.83 -2.91
CA PHE A 89 -2.61 5.40 -2.85
C PHE A 89 -2.64 6.85 -3.29
N LEU A 90 -2.26 7.78 -2.41
CA LEU A 90 -2.06 9.17 -2.78
C LEU A 90 -0.66 9.35 -3.36
N VAL A 91 -0.57 9.74 -4.63
CA VAL A 91 0.68 9.87 -5.37
C VAL A 91 0.90 11.26 -5.92
N GLY A 92 2.16 11.68 -5.89
CA GLY A 92 2.58 12.98 -6.39
C GLY A 92 2.88 12.98 -7.90
N ARG A 93 3.79 13.87 -8.30
CA ARG A 93 4.16 14.11 -9.71
C ARG A 93 4.71 12.88 -10.44
N ASN A 94 5.28 11.92 -9.70
CA ASN A 94 5.93 10.73 -10.24
C ASN A 94 5.00 9.50 -10.29
N CYS A 95 3.68 9.69 -10.30
CA CYS A 95 2.68 8.63 -10.28
C CYS A 95 2.85 7.60 -11.40
N ILE A 96 3.17 8.01 -12.64
CA ILE A 96 3.40 7.04 -13.75
C ILE A 96 4.65 6.20 -13.50
N THR A 97 5.74 6.80 -13.03
CA THR A 97 6.98 6.10 -12.71
C THR A 97 6.78 5.13 -11.54
N TRP A 98 6.02 5.54 -10.53
CA TRP A 98 5.62 4.66 -9.44
C TRP A 98 4.76 3.48 -9.93
N LEU A 99 3.73 3.73 -10.74
CA LEU A 99 2.91 2.66 -11.35
C LEU A 99 3.77 1.71 -12.18
N ALA A 100 4.73 2.23 -12.95
CA ALA A 100 5.66 1.43 -13.73
C ALA A 100 6.57 0.55 -12.86
N SER A 101 6.95 1.03 -11.67
CA SER A 101 7.79 0.29 -10.72
C SER A 101 7.10 -0.93 -10.10
N LEU A 102 5.76 -0.98 -10.12
CA LEU A 102 5.00 -2.10 -9.59
C LEU A 102 5.11 -3.33 -10.50
N SER A 103 5.21 -4.52 -9.90
CA SER A 103 5.11 -5.77 -10.66
C SER A 103 3.74 -5.90 -11.32
N VAL A 104 3.65 -6.65 -12.42
CA VAL A 104 2.38 -6.90 -13.14
C VAL A 104 1.29 -7.38 -12.17
N LYS A 105 1.61 -8.35 -11.31
CA LYS A 105 0.67 -8.90 -10.33
C LYS A 105 0.13 -7.85 -9.34
N HIS A 106 0.99 -6.95 -8.86
CA HIS A 106 0.55 -5.90 -7.94
C HIS A 106 -0.31 -4.84 -8.65
N ARG A 107 0.00 -4.56 -9.91
CA ARG A 107 -0.80 -3.65 -10.73
C ARG A 107 -2.21 -4.17 -10.98
N GLU A 108 -2.35 -5.47 -11.20
CA GLU A 108 -3.67 -6.13 -11.35
C GLU A 108 -4.48 -6.11 -10.04
N GLN A 109 -3.81 -6.09 -8.88
CA GLN A 109 -4.45 -6.02 -7.57
C GLN A 109 -4.82 -4.59 -7.16
N LEU A 110 -4.28 -3.57 -7.82
CA LEU A 110 -4.52 -2.16 -7.49
C LEU A 110 -5.92 -1.74 -7.93
N SER A 111 -6.78 -1.39 -6.97
CA SER A 111 -8.17 -1.00 -7.22
C SER A 111 -8.34 0.51 -7.48
N SER A 112 -7.64 1.34 -6.73
CA SER A 112 -7.69 2.81 -6.84
C SER A 112 -6.40 3.51 -6.41
N TYR A 113 -6.15 4.67 -6.99
CA TYR A 113 -5.15 5.62 -6.50
C TYR A 113 -5.58 7.07 -6.81
N GLU A 114 -5.07 8.00 -6.03
CA GLU A 114 -5.37 9.43 -6.16
C GLU A 114 -4.09 10.18 -6.52
N VAL A 115 -4.21 11.12 -7.45
CA VAL A 115 -3.06 11.91 -7.92
C VAL A 115 -3.24 13.34 -7.50
N LEU A 116 -2.24 13.89 -6.81
CA LEU A 116 -2.17 15.33 -6.60
C LEU A 116 -1.97 16.03 -7.96
N ALA A 117 -2.96 16.83 -8.38
CA ALA A 117 -2.93 17.53 -9.67
C ALA A 117 -1.77 18.54 -9.80
N GLN A 118 -1.12 18.87 -8.68
CA GLN A 118 -0.08 19.87 -8.52
C GLN A 118 1.22 19.67 -9.33
N GLY A 119 1.36 18.60 -10.10
CA GLY A 119 2.41 18.47 -11.12
C GLY A 119 1.97 17.92 -12.46
N LEU A 120 0.67 17.78 -12.69
CA LEU A 120 0.12 17.38 -13.99
C LEU A 120 -0.59 18.54 -14.70
N CYS A 121 -0.88 19.64 -13.99
CA CYS A 121 -1.46 20.85 -14.57
C CYS A 121 -0.38 21.91 -14.87
N PRO A 122 -0.06 22.16 -16.15
CA PRO A 122 0.50 23.44 -16.55
C PRO A 122 -0.49 24.54 -16.15
N HIS A 123 0.02 25.62 -15.56
CA HIS A 123 -0.73 26.77 -15.06
C HIS A 123 -1.69 27.41 -16.10
N SER A 124 -1.54 27.07 -17.39
CA SER A 124 -2.26 27.62 -18.54
C SER A 124 -3.57 26.91 -18.92
N TYR A 125 -3.87 25.71 -18.43
CA TYR A 125 -5.11 24.98 -18.82
C TYR A 125 -6.33 25.29 -17.93
N LEU A 126 -6.12 25.92 -16.77
CA LEU A 126 -7.16 26.12 -15.75
C LEU A 126 -7.98 27.41 -15.93
N THR A 127 -7.70 28.26 -16.92
CA THR A 127 -8.40 29.54 -17.06
C THR A 127 -9.67 29.49 -17.91
N ARG A 128 -10.04 28.35 -18.53
CA ARG A 128 -11.16 28.32 -19.49
C ARG A 128 -12.11 27.13 -19.45
N ILE A 129 -11.87 26.09 -18.65
CA ILE A 129 -12.67 24.86 -18.70
C ILE A 129 -13.33 24.65 -17.32
N SER A 130 -14.66 24.64 -17.29
CA SER A 130 -15.46 24.26 -16.12
C SER A 130 -15.06 22.87 -15.63
N GLY A 131 -15.04 22.67 -14.31
CA GLY A 131 -14.34 21.56 -13.62
C GLY A 131 -14.57 20.14 -14.14
N SER A 132 -15.72 19.84 -14.76
CA SER A 132 -16.00 18.52 -15.36
C SER A 132 -15.17 18.22 -16.62
N GLY A 133 -15.03 19.17 -17.54
CA GLY A 133 -14.31 18.95 -18.80
C GLY A 133 -12.81 18.78 -18.62
N LEU A 134 -12.23 19.47 -17.63
CA LEU A 134 -10.80 19.42 -17.35
C LEU A 134 -10.41 18.09 -16.68
N HIS A 135 -11.24 17.58 -15.76
CA HIS A 135 -11.07 16.27 -15.16
C HIS A 135 -11.06 15.16 -16.23
N ASP A 136 -12.00 15.20 -17.18
CA ASP A 136 -12.08 14.20 -18.24
C ASP A 136 -10.88 14.23 -19.19
N ILE A 137 -10.42 15.43 -19.57
CA ILE A 137 -9.24 15.61 -20.41
C ILE A 137 -7.98 15.09 -19.71
N LEU A 138 -7.77 15.46 -18.44
CA LEU A 138 -6.63 14.98 -17.65
C LEU A 138 -6.71 13.47 -17.44
N THR A 139 -7.89 12.93 -17.18
CA THR A 139 -8.11 11.50 -17.01
C THR A 139 -7.77 10.74 -18.28
N ARG A 140 -8.27 11.18 -19.44
CA ARG A 140 -7.95 10.54 -20.74
C ARG A 140 -6.46 10.63 -21.08
N SER A 141 -5.87 11.81 -20.94
CA SER A 141 -4.44 12.03 -21.20
C SER A 141 -3.56 11.18 -20.28
N PHE A 142 -3.92 11.09 -18.99
CA PHE A 142 -3.22 10.24 -18.05
C PHE A 142 -3.41 8.77 -18.37
N LYS A 143 -4.64 8.30 -18.59
CA LYS A 143 -4.91 6.90 -18.93
C LYS A 143 -4.17 6.49 -20.20
N GLY A 144 -4.04 7.37 -21.20
CA GLY A 144 -3.21 7.12 -22.37
C GLY A 144 -1.72 6.92 -22.03
N ARG A 145 -1.13 7.81 -21.22
CA ARG A 145 0.27 7.67 -20.78
C ARG A 145 0.48 6.47 -19.86
N ALA A 146 -0.46 6.18 -18.97
CA ALA A 146 -0.45 5.00 -18.13
C ALA A 146 -0.55 3.73 -18.99
N ALA A 147 -1.45 3.67 -19.97
CA ALA A 147 -1.58 2.53 -20.88
C ALA A 147 -0.28 2.28 -21.66
N ALA A 148 0.42 3.34 -22.09
CA ALA A 148 1.71 3.22 -22.75
C ALA A 148 2.81 2.66 -21.83
N SER A 149 2.72 2.91 -20.51
CA SER A 149 3.74 2.51 -19.53
C SER A 149 3.47 1.15 -18.88
N VAL A 150 2.21 0.86 -18.56
CA VAL A 150 1.80 -0.32 -17.77
C VAL A 150 0.83 -1.25 -18.48
N GLY A 151 0.48 -0.94 -19.73
CA GLY A 151 -0.47 -1.71 -20.54
C GLY A 151 -1.92 -1.25 -20.39
N HIS A 152 -2.69 -1.47 -21.46
CA HIS A 152 -4.07 -0.97 -21.57
C HIS A 152 -5.04 -1.63 -20.57
N GLY A 153 -4.85 -2.91 -20.25
CA GLY A 153 -5.69 -3.63 -19.29
C GLY A 153 -5.65 -2.98 -17.91
N VAL A 154 -4.46 -2.82 -17.36
CA VAL A 154 -4.24 -2.17 -16.05
C VAL A 154 -4.76 -0.71 -16.07
N ALA A 155 -4.39 0.08 -17.09
CA ALA A 155 -4.80 1.49 -17.16
C ALA A 155 -6.33 1.68 -17.25
N SER A 156 -7.07 0.70 -17.78
CA SER A 156 -8.52 0.78 -17.91
C SER A 156 -9.26 0.59 -16.59
N VAL A 157 -8.78 -0.34 -15.74
CA VAL A 157 -9.43 -0.74 -14.47
C VAL A 157 -9.12 0.25 -13.34
N LEU A 158 -8.01 0.95 -13.42
CA LEU A 158 -7.59 1.89 -12.39
C LEU A 158 -8.57 3.07 -12.24
N ARG A 159 -9.14 3.20 -11.04
CA ARG A 159 -9.85 4.40 -10.62
C ARG A 159 -8.84 5.46 -10.20
N MET A 160 -8.86 6.58 -10.91
CA MET A 160 -8.00 7.73 -10.65
C MET A 160 -8.86 8.93 -10.30
N ARG A 161 -8.48 9.65 -9.24
CA ARG A 161 -9.04 10.96 -8.92
C ARG A 161 -7.94 11.99 -8.84
N PHE A 162 -8.24 13.21 -9.27
CA PHE A 162 -7.35 14.34 -9.13
C PHE A 162 -7.70 15.13 -7.87
N LEU A 163 -6.77 15.18 -6.94
CA LEU A 163 -6.94 15.98 -5.74
C LEU A 163 -6.38 17.39 -5.93
N CYS A 164 -7.14 18.33 -5.37
CA CYS A 164 -6.88 19.75 -5.33
C CYS A 164 -6.21 20.09 -3.99
N ASP A 165 -5.10 20.83 -4.01
CA ASP A 165 -4.46 21.29 -2.77
C ASP A 165 -5.29 22.46 -2.18
N PRO A 166 -5.83 22.34 -0.96
CA PRO A 166 -6.60 23.41 -0.33
C PRO A 166 -5.79 24.68 -0.08
N ALA A 167 -4.44 24.59 0.00
CA ALA A 167 -3.57 25.76 0.11
C ALA A 167 -3.47 26.57 -1.20
N LYS A 168 -4.04 26.08 -2.31
CA LYS A 168 -4.08 26.79 -3.60
C LYS A 168 -5.53 27.08 -4.01
N PRO A 169 -5.98 28.35 -3.95
CA PRO A 169 -7.40 28.73 -4.06
C PRO A 169 -8.01 28.59 -5.48
N ARG A 170 -7.30 28.02 -6.45
CA ARG A 170 -7.75 27.93 -7.85
C ARG A 170 -8.20 26.53 -8.26
N CYS A 171 -8.28 25.61 -7.31
CA CYS A 171 -8.65 24.23 -7.57
C CYS A 171 -9.99 23.96 -6.89
N ILE A 172 -11.06 23.77 -7.68
CA ILE A 172 -12.39 23.43 -7.17
C ILE A 172 -12.46 21.91 -7.05
N PRO A 173 -12.63 21.33 -5.85
CA PRO A 173 -12.81 19.89 -5.70
C PRO A 173 -14.11 19.46 -6.37
N GLN A 174 -14.12 18.27 -6.98
CA GLN A 174 -15.35 17.63 -7.42
C GLN A 174 -15.89 16.79 -6.25
N ASP A 175 -17.12 17.08 -5.83
CA ASP A 175 -17.89 16.24 -4.89
C ASP A 175 -18.28 14.89 -5.51
#